data_AF-A0A2E9NLL8-F1
#
_entry.id   AF-A0A2E9NLL8-F1
#
_cell.length_a   1.000
_cell.length_b   1.000
_cell.length_c   1.000
_cell.angle_alpha   90.00
_cell.angle_beta   90.00
_cell.angle_gamma   90.00
#
_symmetry.space_group_name_H-M   'P 1'
#
loop_
_entity.id
_entity.type
_entity.pdbx_description
1 polymer ?
#
loop_
_entity_poly.entity_id
_entity_poly.type
_entity_poly.pdbx_seq_one_letter_code
_entity_poly.pdbx_strand_id
1 'polypeptide(L)'
;MRRGLSPRAIGLSTDVWKGARGMTRQIVGGVVVAFVVGLTPTGVAAQPVSPEQQIEEGLSPLPEAMRDDAEVKGYDESGALVTLREGAGLLTCIADDPAVRAYTVTCFHRDMEAYVTRSLELTKEGADTPGRLQTLQAEIDSGALTLPDRGVVYQRSGLDVDINDAAMLIFLPNATADGTGLTSLPSPQHPWLREPGTGQAHVSISMR
;
A
#
# COMPACT_ATOMS: atom_id res chain seq x y z
N MET A 1 11.39 -50.60 46.04
CA MET A 1 10.87 -49.63 47.04
C MET A 1 10.17 -48.51 46.26
N ARG A 2 8.84 -48.55 46.05
CA ARG A 2 7.78 -47.78 46.77
C ARG A 2 8.15 -46.29 46.90
N ARG A 3 7.41 -45.25 46.46
CA ARG A 3 6.04 -44.92 45.95
C ARG A 3 6.22 -43.59 45.16
N GLY A 4 5.51 -43.17 44.11
CA GLY A 4 4.07 -43.19 43.83
C GLY A 4 3.37 -41.96 44.44
N LEU A 5 2.98 -40.95 43.65
CA LEU A 5 1.69 -40.22 43.74
C LEU A 5 1.53 -39.10 42.68
N SER A 6 0.29 -39.00 42.21
CA SER A 6 -0.28 -38.35 41.02
C SER A 6 -0.76 -36.91 41.27
N PRO A 7 -0.95 -36.07 40.23
CA PRO A 7 -1.60 -34.76 40.36
C PRO A 7 -3.12 -34.89 40.56
N ARG A 8 -3.71 -34.02 41.38
CA ARG A 8 -5.16 -33.88 41.57
C ARG A 8 -5.64 -32.54 41.00
N ALA A 9 -6.63 -32.61 40.12
CA ALA A 9 -7.48 -31.52 39.66
C ALA A 9 -8.62 -31.28 40.67
N ILE A 10 -8.95 -30.02 40.95
CA ILE A 10 -10.18 -29.48 41.59
C ILE A 10 -10.21 -28.01 41.14
N GLY A 11 -11.24 -27.36 40.60
CA GLY A 11 -12.67 -27.62 40.43
C GLY A 11 -13.31 -26.21 40.38
N LEU A 12 -13.96 -25.85 39.27
CA LEU A 12 -14.70 -24.58 39.14
C LEU A 12 -15.91 -24.58 40.08
N SER A 13 -16.12 -23.47 40.80
CA SER A 13 -17.34 -23.22 41.56
C SER A 13 -17.85 -21.82 41.21
N THR A 14 -18.93 -21.77 40.45
CA THR A 14 -19.83 -20.62 40.30
C THR A 14 -20.81 -20.60 41.45
N ASP A 15 -20.93 -19.47 42.16
CA ASP A 15 -22.04 -18.99 42.99
C ASP A 15 -21.41 -17.90 43.90
N VAL A 16 -21.91 -16.67 44.04
CA VAL A 16 -23.18 -16.33 44.66
C VAL A 16 -23.51 -14.86 44.32
N TRP A 17 -24.69 -14.68 43.73
CA TRP A 17 -25.43 -13.42 43.66
C TRP A 17 -26.17 -13.23 44.99
N LYS A 18 -26.04 -12.06 45.65
CA LYS A 18 -27.12 -11.28 46.30
C LYS A 18 -26.61 -10.20 47.27
N GLY A 19 -26.88 -8.95 46.91
CA GLY A 19 -27.66 -8.01 47.73
C GLY A 19 -26.97 -7.33 48.92
N ALA A 20 -26.85 -5.99 48.82
CA ALA A 20 -27.06 -5.10 49.95
C ALA A 20 -27.61 -3.75 49.46
N ARG A 21 -28.81 -3.42 49.93
CA ARG A 21 -29.50 -2.13 49.78
C ARG A 21 -29.09 -1.20 50.92
N GLY A 22 -29.02 0.09 50.61
CA GLY A 22 -29.26 1.19 51.54
C GLY A 22 -28.01 1.99 51.92
N MET A 23 -27.98 3.29 51.61
CA MET A 23 -28.36 4.33 52.58
C MET A 23 -28.17 5.72 51.97
N THR A 24 -29.17 6.56 52.22
CA THR A 24 -29.46 7.89 51.71
C THR A 24 -28.39 8.94 52.07
N ARG A 25 -28.11 9.88 51.15
CA ARG A 25 -27.61 11.21 51.50
C ARG A 25 -28.08 12.25 50.49
N GLN A 26 -29.00 13.11 50.93
CA GLN A 26 -29.40 14.34 50.24
C GLN A 26 -28.28 15.37 50.37
N ILE A 27 -27.85 15.97 49.26
CA ILE A 27 -27.14 17.26 49.26
C ILE A 27 -27.81 18.15 48.22
N VAL A 28 -28.20 19.33 48.70
CA VAL A 28 -28.91 20.41 48.04
C VAL A 28 -27.92 21.24 47.20
N GLY A 29 -28.37 21.69 46.02
CA GLY A 29 -28.06 23.02 45.51
C GLY A 29 -26.93 23.15 44.47
N GLY A 30 -27.30 23.63 43.28
CA GLY A 30 -26.39 24.28 42.33
C GLY A 30 -26.56 23.85 40.88
N VAL A 31 -27.54 24.42 40.17
CA VAL A 31 -27.59 24.32 38.70
C VAL A 31 -26.56 25.31 38.14
N VAL A 32 -25.40 24.81 37.75
CA VAL A 32 -24.43 25.55 36.92
C VAL A 32 -24.79 25.26 35.47
N VAL A 33 -25.43 26.21 34.79
CA VAL A 33 -25.62 26.16 33.33
C VAL A 33 -24.32 26.58 32.68
N ALA A 34 -23.47 25.60 32.36
CA ALA A 34 -22.30 25.82 31.52
C ALA A 34 -22.76 25.94 30.05
N PHE A 35 -22.73 27.16 29.50
CA PHE A 35 -22.85 27.40 28.07
C PHE A 35 -21.58 26.88 27.38
N VAL A 36 -21.61 25.62 26.93
CA VAL A 36 -20.60 25.08 26.03
C VAL A 36 -20.89 25.66 24.64
N VAL A 37 -20.12 26.68 24.25
CA VAL A 37 -20.08 27.15 22.86
C VAL A 37 -19.49 26.00 22.05
N GLY A 38 -20.34 25.30 21.30
CA GLY A 38 -19.93 24.23 20.40
C GLY A 38 -19.10 24.82 19.26
N LEU A 39 -17.77 24.73 19.37
CA LEU A 39 -16.90 24.79 18.20
C LEU A 39 -17.20 23.55 17.36
N THR A 40 -18.00 23.70 16.31
CA THR A 40 -18.11 22.66 15.29
C THR A 40 -16.81 22.65 14.50
N PRO A 41 -16.02 21.57 14.49
CA PRO A 41 -14.90 21.47 13.58
C PRO A 41 -15.46 21.47 12.16
N THR A 42 -15.26 22.57 11.44
CA THR A 42 -15.41 22.57 9.99
C THR A 42 -14.33 21.66 9.44
N GLY A 43 -14.71 20.41 9.14
CA GLY A 43 -13.86 19.52 8.35
C GLY A 43 -13.62 20.23 7.02
N VAL A 44 -12.37 20.62 6.77
CA VAL A 44 -11.96 21.09 5.46
C VAL A 44 -11.99 19.84 4.59
N ALA A 45 -13.05 19.67 3.79
CA ALA A 45 -13.07 18.63 2.78
C ALA A 45 -11.91 18.93 1.82
N ALA A 46 -10.95 18.02 1.71
CA ALA A 46 -9.92 18.10 0.69
C ALA A 46 -10.61 18.24 -0.67
N GLN A 47 -10.23 19.25 -1.45
CA GLN A 47 -10.74 19.41 -2.80
C GLN A 47 -10.32 18.17 -3.60
N PRO A 48 -11.20 17.61 -4.46
CA PRO A 48 -10.81 16.52 -5.34
C PRO A 48 -9.66 16.99 -6.25
N VAL A 49 -8.63 16.14 -6.39
CA VAL A 49 -7.48 16.41 -7.25
C VAL A 49 -7.94 16.48 -8.70
N SER A 50 -7.65 17.57 -9.40
CA SER A 50 -8.14 17.75 -10.79
C SER A 50 -7.46 16.76 -11.75
N PRO A 51 -8.10 16.42 -12.89
CA PRO A 51 -7.46 15.59 -13.92
C PRO A 51 -6.08 16.10 -14.35
N GLU A 52 -5.92 17.42 -14.46
CA GLU A 52 -4.65 18.05 -14.82
C GLU A 52 -3.57 17.84 -13.76
N GLN A 53 -3.93 17.96 -12.48
CA GLN A 53 -3.01 17.69 -11.36
C GLN A 53 -2.60 16.21 -11.33
N GLN A 54 -3.54 15.29 -11.54
CA GLN A 54 -3.23 13.86 -11.64
C GLN A 54 -2.29 13.54 -12.81
N ILE A 55 -2.45 14.23 -13.95
CA ILE A 55 -1.54 14.08 -15.09
C ILE A 55 -0.15 14.57 -14.75
N GLU A 56 -0.03 15.77 -14.16
CA GLU A 56 1.26 16.36 -13.77
C GLU A 56 2.01 15.49 -12.76
N GLU A 57 1.34 15.11 -11.67
CA GLU A 57 1.88 14.24 -10.63
C GLU A 57 2.19 12.85 -11.18
N GLY A 58 1.30 12.31 -12.02
CA GLY A 58 1.44 11.03 -12.71
C GLY A 58 2.75 10.91 -13.49
N LEU A 59 3.23 12.01 -14.07
CA LEU A 59 4.45 12.05 -14.89
C LEU A 59 5.71 12.38 -14.10
N SER A 60 5.57 12.79 -12.83
CA SER A 60 6.68 13.21 -11.97
C SER A 60 7.76 12.15 -11.74
N PRO A 61 7.53 10.81 -11.85
CA PRO A 61 8.61 9.83 -11.78
C PRO A 61 9.47 9.76 -13.05
N LEU A 62 8.97 10.26 -14.19
CA LEU A 62 9.67 10.13 -15.47
C LEU A 62 10.71 11.24 -15.69
N PRO A 63 11.83 10.92 -16.35
CA PRO A 63 12.69 11.92 -16.98
C PRO A 63 11.90 12.81 -17.94
N GLU A 64 12.20 14.11 -17.99
CA GLU A 64 11.46 15.09 -18.81
C GLU A 64 11.32 14.65 -20.27
N ALA A 65 12.39 14.13 -20.87
CA ALA A 65 12.42 13.67 -22.26
C ALA A 65 11.49 12.48 -22.56
N MET A 66 10.91 11.84 -21.53
CA MET A 66 9.99 10.70 -21.68
C MET A 66 8.54 11.06 -21.35
N ARG A 67 8.26 12.30 -20.92
CA ARG A 67 6.94 12.69 -20.41
C ARG A 67 5.92 12.96 -21.50
N ASP A 68 6.32 13.49 -22.65
CA ASP A 68 5.36 13.98 -23.65
C ASP A 68 4.52 12.86 -24.26
N ASP A 69 5.13 11.70 -24.52
CA ASP A 69 4.48 10.58 -25.21
C ASP A 69 3.84 9.55 -24.25
N ALA A 70 3.99 9.71 -22.93
CA ALA A 70 3.48 8.75 -21.97
C ALA A 70 1.94 8.77 -21.87
N GLU A 71 1.32 7.60 -21.80
CA GLU A 71 -0.09 7.52 -21.41
C GLU A 71 -0.21 7.81 -19.91
N VAL A 72 -1.28 8.48 -19.48
CA VAL A 72 -1.58 8.68 -18.06
C VAL A 72 -3.00 8.22 -17.74
N LYS A 73 -3.08 7.29 -16.79
CA LYS A 73 -4.30 6.84 -16.15
C LYS A 73 -4.39 7.45 -14.76
N GLY A 74 -5.59 7.79 -14.34
CA GLY A 74 -5.88 8.33 -13.01
C GLY A 74 -7.31 7.99 -12.62
N TYR A 75 -7.83 8.68 -11.60
CA TYR A 75 -9.08 8.33 -10.95
C TYR A 75 -10.13 9.41 -11.20
N ASP A 76 -11.31 8.98 -11.65
CA ASP A 76 -12.46 9.87 -11.79
C ASP A 76 -13.17 10.12 -10.44
N GLU A 77 -14.23 10.94 -10.45
CA GLU A 77 -15.01 11.27 -9.24
C GLU A 77 -15.63 10.04 -8.55
N SER A 78 -15.78 8.92 -9.26
CA SER A 78 -16.28 7.66 -8.70
C SER A 78 -15.18 6.78 -8.09
N GLY A 79 -13.90 7.17 -8.26
CA GLY A 79 -12.75 6.35 -7.90
C GLY A 79 -12.44 5.25 -8.92
N ALA A 80 -13.02 5.31 -10.13
CA ALA A 80 -12.69 4.39 -11.20
C ALA A 80 -11.40 4.83 -11.90
N LEU A 81 -10.53 3.86 -12.21
CA LEU A 81 -9.32 4.12 -12.97
C LEU A 81 -9.68 4.35 -14.45
N VAL A 82 -9.36 5.53 -14.98
CA VAL A 82 -9.68 5.98 -16.33
C VAL A 82 -8.43 6.55 -17.01
N THR A 83 -8.40 6.54 -18.35
CA THR A 83 -7.36 7.24 -19.11
C THR A 83 -7.62 8.75 -19.06
N LEU A 84 -6.70 9.51 -18.47
CA LEU A 84 -6.76 10.98 -18.40
C LEU A 84 -6.01 11.63 -19.57
N ARG A 85 -4.97 10.96 -20.07
CA ARG A 85 -4.19 11.40 -21.23
C ARG A 85 -3.77 10.20 -22.07
N GLU A 86 -4.14 10.22 -23.35
CA GLU A 86 -3.64 9.28 -24.34
C GLU A 86 -2.14 9.49 -24.59
N GLY A 87 -1.41 8.42 -24.87
CA GLY A 87 0.02 8.46 -25.17
C GLY A 87 0.38 7.62 -26.39
N ALA A 88 1.38 8.06 -27.16
CA ALA A 88 1.90 7.32 -28.32
C ALA A 88 3.19 6.53 -27.99
N GLY A 89 3.71 6.68 -26.77
CA GLY A 89 4.97 6.13 -26.33
C GLY A 89 4.90 4.69 -25.82
N LEU A 90 5.95 4.30 -25.09
CA LEU A 90 6.08 2.97 -24.51
C LEU A 90 5.74 2.93 -23.02
N LEU A 91 5.41 4.06 -22.43
CA LEU A 91 5.17 4.18 -20.99
C LEU A 91 3.71 4.50 -20.69
N THR A 92 3.18 3.81 -19.69
CA THR A 92 1.91 4.14 -19.04
C THR A 92 2.19 4.54 -17.61
N CYS A 93 1.64 5.67 -17.18
CA CYS A 93 1.69 6.17 -15.81
C CYS A 93 0.33 6.02 -15.14
N ILE A 94 0.33 5.69 -13.85
CA ILE A 94 -0.84 5.64 -12.99
C ILE A 94 -0.62 6.68 -11.89
N ALA A 95 -1.54 7.64 -11.83
CA ALA A 95 -1.59 8.68 -10.82
C ALA A 95 -1.85 8.10 -9.42
N ASP A 96 -1.68 8.93 -8.39
CA ASP A 96 -1.95 8.54 -7.01
C ASP A 96 -3.42 8.15 -6.81
N ASP A 97 -3.65 7.07 -6.06
CA ASP A 97 -5.00 6.59 -5.75
C ASP A 97 -5.54 7.33 -4.52
N PRO A 98 -6.56 8.21 -4.64
CA PRO A 98 -7.06 9.00 -3.52
C PRO A 98 -7.71 8.15 -2.42
N ALA A 99 -8.03 6.87 -2.68
CA ALA A 99 -8.54 5.95 -1.68
C ALA A 99 -7.42 5.29 -0.84
N VAL A 100 -6.16 5.40 -1.27
CA VAL A 100 -5.00 4.83 -0.58
C VAL A 100 -4.33 5.91 0.24
N ARG A 101 -4.05 5.63 1.52
CA ARG A 101 -3.47 6.61 2.45
C ARG A 101 -2.04 7.01 2.10
N ALA A 102 -1.30 6.14 1.44
CA ALA A 102 0.09 6.37 1.07
C ALA A 102 0.14 6.92 -0.35
N TYR A 103 0.97 7.93 -0.58
CA TYR A 103 1.20 8.46 -1.92
C TYR A 103 1.99 7.46 -2.76
N THR A 104 1.50 7.12 -3.95
CA THR A 104 2.19 6.27 -4.93
C THR A 104 1.83 6.65 -6.36
N VAL A 105 2.83 7.06 -7.12
CA VAL A 105 2.73 7.24 -8.58
C VAL A 105 3.66 6.23 -9.25
N THR A 106 3.16 5.53 -10.27
CA THR A 106 3.90 4.46 -10.94
C THR A 106 3.81 4.60 -12.45
N CYS A 107 4.96 4.66 -13.13
CA CYS A 107 5.06 4.59 -14.58
C CYS A 107 5.82 3.33 -15.00
N PHE A 108 5.34 2.61 -15.99
CA PHE A 108 5.89 1.32 -16.41
C PHE A 108 5.85 1.17 -17.93
N HIS A 109 6.69 0.27 -18.45
CA HIS A 109 6.62 -0.12 -19.86
C HIS A 109 5.26 -0.80 -20.14
N ARG A 110 4.55 -0.37 -21.19
CA ARG A 110 3.17 -0.79 -21.50
C ARG A 110 2.95 -2.32 -21.50
N ASP A 111 3.95 -3.09 -21.91
CA ASP A 111 3.85 -4.57 -21.93
C ASP A 111 3.73 -5.19 -20.51
N MET A 112 3.98 -4.41 -19.46
CA MET A 112 3.78 -4.80 -18.05
C MET A 112 2.35 -4.53 -17.55
N GLU A 113 1.46 -3.98 -18.36
CA GLU A 113 0.12 -3.55 -17.96
C GLU A 113 -0.71 -4.66 -17.32
N ALA A 114 -0.63 -5.90 -17.84
CA ALA A 114 -1.33 -7.04 -17.25
C ALA A 114 -0.90 -7.30 -15.80
N TYR A 115 0.41 -7.29 -15.54
CA TYR A 115 0.98 -7.47 -14.20
C TYR A 115 0.60 -6.31 -13.26
N VAL A 116 0.73 -5.06 -13.71
CA VAL A 116 0.42 -3.88 -12.88
C VAL A 116 -1.07 -3.83 -12.54
N THR A 117 -1.94 -4.05 -13.53
CA THR A 117 -3.39 -4.06 -13.34
C THR A 117 -3.79 -5.15 -12.34
N ARG A 118 -3.27 -6.37 -12.51
CA ARG A 118 -3.55 -7.47 -11.58
C ARG A 118 -3.05 -7.17 -10.16
N SER A 119 -1.88 -6.54 -10.04
CA SER A 119 -1.36 -6.10 -8.74
C SER A 119 -2.29 -5.07 -8.08
N LEU A 120 -2.85 -4.12 -8.83
CA LEU A 120 -3.78 -3.13 -8.31
C LEU A 120 -5.12 -3.74 -7.89
N GLU A 121 -5.65 -4.70 -8.66
CA GLU A 121 -6.85 -5.46 -8.29
C GLU A 121 -6.67 -6.16 -6.95
N LEU A 122 -5.57 -6.88 -6.76
CA LEU A 122 -5.25 -7.56 -5.50
C LEU A 122 -5.15 -6.56 -4.33
N THR A 123 -4.59 -5.37 -4.55
CA THR A 123 -4.56 -4.32 -3.54
C THR A 123 -5.96 -3.81 -3.20
N LYS A 124 -6.85 -3.62 -4.20
CA LYS A 124 -8.25 -3.24 -3.97
C LYS A 124 -9.05 -4.33 -3.25
N GLU A 125 -8.70 -5.59 -3.48
CA GLU A 125 -9.24 -6.75 -2.76
C GLU A 125 -8.71 -6.86 -1.30
N GLY A 126 -7.76 -6.00 -0.91
CA GLY A 126 -7.23 -5.93 0.44
C GLY A 126 -6.03 -6.84 0.71
N ALA A 127 -5.39 -7.38 -0.33
CA ALA A 127 -4.17 -8.16 -0.18
C ALA A 127 -3.02 -7.27 0.34
N ASP A 128 -2.33 -7.76 1.38
CA ASP A 128 -1.07 -7.15 1.82
C ASP A 128 0.06 -7.46 0.82
N THR A 129 1.22 -6.80 0.99
CA THR A 129 2.33 -6.97 0.06
C THR A 129 2.79 -8.44 -0.07
N PRO A 130 3.04 -9.19 1.03
CA PRO A 130 3.43 -10.60 0.92
C PRO A 130 2.38 -11.47 0.20
N GLY A 131 1.10 -11.35 0.57
CA GLY A 131 0.02 -12.13 -0.04
C GLY A 131 -0.17 -11.80 -1.51
N ARG A 132 -0.08 -10.51 -1.87
CA ARG A 132 -0.13 -10.05 -3.25
C ARG A 132 0.99 -10.63 -4.09
N LEU A 133 2.24 -10.54 -3.63
CA LEU A 133 3.40 -11.08 -4.36
C LEU A 133 3.33 -12.60 -4.51
N GLN A 134 2.84 -13.31 -3.49
CA GLN A 134 2.63 -14.76 -3.57
C GLN A 134 1.59 -15.13 -4.63
N THR A 135 0.45 -14.45 -4.66
CA THR A 135 -0.60 -14.68 -5.66
C THR A 135 -0.10 -14.39 -7.07
N LEU A 136 0.54 -13.23 -7.27
CA LEU A 136 1.14 -12.86 -8.55
C LEU A 136 2.16 -13.91 -9.01
N GLN A 137 3.00 -14.41 -8.11
CA GLN A 137 3.98 -15.44 -8.45
C GLN A 137 3.30 -16.73 -8.93
N ALA A 138 2.27 -17.20 -8.21
CA ALA A 138 1.53 -18.40 -8.60
C ALA A 138 0.82 -18.23 -9.96
N GLU A 139 0.28 -17.05 -10.25
CA GLU A 139 -0.33 -16.75 -11.53
C GLU A 139 0.71 -16.68 -12.66
N ILE A 140 1.92 -16.16 -12.39
CA ILE A 140 3.04 -16.18 -13.33
C ILE A 140 3.51 -17.61 -13.61
N ASP A 141 3.71 -18.41 -12.56
CA ASP A 141 4.21 -19.80 -12.67
C ASP A 141 3.23 -20.71 -13.43
N SER A 142 1.92 -20.46 -13.28
CA SER A 142 0.88 -21.17 -14.02
C SER A 142 0.66 -20.66 -15.45
N GLY A 143 1.25 -19.51 -15.81
CA GLY A 143 1.03 -18.82 -17.08
C GLY A 143 -0.30 -18.08 -17.17
N ALA A 144 -1.06 -17.99 -16.08
CA ALA A 144 -2.30 -17.21 -16.01
C ALA A 144 -2.04 -15.69 -16.09
N LEU A 145 -0.87 -15.26 -15.60
CA LEU A 145 -0.42 -13.87 -15.67
C LEU A 145 0.89 -13.78 -16.45
N THR A 146 0.93 -12.91 -17.46
CA THR A 146 2.15 -12.62 -18.21
C THR A 146 2.92 -11.49 -17.54
N LEU A 147 4.17 -11.76 -17.18
CA LEU A 147 5.17 -10.75 -16.81
C LEU A 147 6.29 -10.80 -17.84
N PRO A 148 6.59 -9.69 -18.56
CA PRO A 148 7.69 -9.66 -19.53
C PRO A 148 9.04 -10.03 -18.92
N ASP A 149 9.93 -10.58 -19.74
CA ASP A 149 11.31 -10.95 -19.34
C ASP A 149 12.23 -9.75 -19.08
N ARG A 150 11.74 -8.54 -19.36
CA ARG A 150 12.42 -7.26 -19.18
C ARG A 150 11.38 -6.16 -18.98
N GLY A 151 11.73 -5.16 -18.20
CA GLY A 151 10.86 -4.01 -17.99
C GLY A 151 11.48 -3.01 -17.04
N VAL A 152 11.03 -1.76 -17.13
CA VAL A 152 11.39 -0.71 -16.19
C VAL A 152 10.12 -0.14 -15.59
N VAL A 153 10.15 0.11 -14.29
CA VAL A 153 9.14 0.86 -13.57
C VAL A 153 9.81 2.05 -12.89
N TYR A 154 9.28 3.24 -13.10
CA TYR A 154 9.62 4.47 -12.40
C TYR A 154 8.54 4.73 -11.37
N GLN A 155 8.91 4.96 -10.12
CA GLN A 155 7.97 5.11 -9.02
C GLN A 155 8.33 6.30 -8.17
N ARG A 156 7.32 7.01 -7.68
CA ARG A 156 7.42 7.85 -6.48
C ARG A 156 6.48 7.30 -5.43
N SER A 157 6.94 7.18 -4.20
CA SER A 157 6.10 6.71 -3.11
C SER A 157 6.51 7.31 -1.78
N GLY A 158 5.55 7.61 -0.92
CA GLY A 158 5.81 8.32 0.32
C GLY A 158 4.60 8.51 1.20
N LEU A 159 4.72 9.48 2.12
CA LEU A 159 3.61 9.91 2.96
C LEU A 159 2.59 10.70 2.14
N ASP A 160 3.09 11.63 1.31
CA ASP A 160 2.30 12.53 0.47
C ASP A 160 3.14 13.02 -0.73
N VAL A 161 2.56 13.91 -1.55
CA VAL A 161 3.18 14.50 -2.74
C VAL A 161 4.45 15.31 -2.45
N ASP A 162 4.62 15.82 -1.22
CA ASP A 162 5.78 16.62 -0.81
C ASP A 162 6.86 15.74 -0.16
N ILE A 163 6.45 14.67 0.52
CA ILE A 163 7.31 13.76 1.28
C ILE A 163 7.25 12.37 0.64
N ASN A 164 8.01 12.21 -0.45
CA ASN A 164 8.19 10.95 -1.17
C ASN A 164 9.62 10.69 -1.63
N ASP A 165 9.92 9.42 -1.83
CA ASP A 165 11.15 8.96 -2.45
C ASP A 165 10.87 8.52 -3.89
N ALA A 166 11.83 8.75 -4.77
CA ALA A 166 11.81 8.24 -6.13
C ALA A 166 12.63 6.93 -6.23
N ALA A 167 12.14 6.00 -7.04
CA ALA A 167 12.82 4.75 -7.31
C ALA A 167 12.66 4.33 -8.78
N MET A 168 13.68 3.66 -9.30
CA MET A 168 13.64 2.95 -10.56
C MET A 168 13.79 1.46 -10.28
N LEU A 169 12.91 0.66 -10.85
CA LEU A 169 12.85 -0.79 -10.71
C LEU A 169 13.12 -1.40 -12.09
N ILE A 170 14.18 -2.21 -12.19
CA ILE A 170 14.54 -2.91 -13.42
C ILE A 170 14.22 -4.38 -13.23
N PHE A 171 13.21 -4.88 -13.93
CA PHE A 171 12.79 -6.26 -13.85
C PHE A 171 13.85 -7.17 -14.46
N LEU A 172 14.25 -8.17 -13.69
CA LEU A 172 15.22 -9.18 -14.06
C LEU A 172 14.73 -10.54 -13.52
N PRO A 173 13.70 -11.13 -14.15
CA PRO A 173 13.05 -12.34 -13.65
C PRO A 173 14.04 -13.47 -13.35
N ASN A 174 13.80 -14.16 -12.24
CA ASN A 174 14.58 -15.29 -11.73
C ASN A 174 16.02 -14.96 -11.32
N ALA A 175 16.42 -13.68 -11.28
CA ALA A 175 17.74 -13.29 -10.79
C ALA A 175 17.91 -13.61 -9.31
N THR A 176 19.13 -14.01 -8.93
CA THR A 176 19.53 -14.25 -7.54
C THR A 176 20.63 -13.29 -7.11
N ALA A 177 20.81 -13.11 -5.80
CA ALA A 177 21.89 -12.30 -5.26
C ALA A 177 23.27 -12.81 -5.73
N ASP A 178 23.50 -14.13 -5.65
CA ASP A 178 24.75 -14.76 -6.10
C ASP A 178 24.99 -14.57 -7.60
N GLY A 179 23.94 -14.69 -8.43
CA GLY A 179 24.06 -14.57 -9.88
C GLY A 179 24.30 -13.16 -10.38
N THR A 180 23.96 -12.15 -9.58
CA THR A 180 24.06 -10.72 -9.96
C THR A 180 25.13 -9.96 -9.19
N GLY A 181 25.56 -10.46 -8.03
CA GLY A 181 26.39 -9.73 -7.08
C GLY A 181 25.64 -8.62 -6.31
N LEU A 182 24.32 -8.51 -6.49
CA LEU A 182 23.49 -7.55 -5.76
C LEU A 182 23.14 -8.08 -4.37
N THR A 183 23.16 -7.19 -3.38
CA THR A 183 22.59 -7.49 -2.06
C THR A 183 21.08 -7.68 -2.16
N SER A 184 20.51 -8.63 -1.43
CA SER A 184 19.05 -8.76 -1.24
C SER A 184 18.52 -7.88 -0.10
N LEU A 185 19.41 -7.22 0.64
CA LEU A 185 19.04 -6.28 1.70
C LEU A 185 18.77 -4.89 1.10
N PRO A 186 17.70 -4.20 1.54
CA PRO A 186 17.42 -2.82 1.13
C PRO A 186 18.61 -1.89 1.34
N SER A 187 18.91 -1.07 0.34
CA SER A 187 19.93 -0.02 0.42
C SER A 187 19.43 1.30 -0.16
N PRO A 188 19.53 2.41 0.59
CA PRO A 188 19.22 3.74 0.06
C PRO A 188 20.40 4.37 -0.71
N GLN A 189 21.57 3.72 -0.73
CA GLN A 189 22.78 4.24 -1.40
C GLN A 189 23.23 3.39 -2.59
N HIS A 190 22.78 2.14 -2.66
CA HIS A 190 23.20 1.19 -3.69
C HIS A 190 22.01 0.45 -4.29
N PRO A 191 22.10 0.02 -5.55
CA PRO A 191 21.16 -0.93 -6.12
C PRO A 191 21.09 -2.20 -5.28
N TRP A 192 19.89 -2.75 -5.12
CA TRP A 192 19.66 -4.00 -4.41
C TRP A 192 18.60 -4.84 -5.12
N LEU A 193 18.63 -6.14 -4.91
CA LEU A 193 17.73 -7.10 -5.55
C LEU A 193 16.53 -7.38 -4.66
N ARG A 194 15.33 -7.14 -5.18
CA ARG A 194 14.07 -7.50 -4.52
C ARG A 194 13.53 -8.81 -5.11
N GLU A 195 12.82 -9.57 -4.28
CA GLU A 195 12.21 -10.86 -4.63
C GLU A 195 13.17 -11.85 -5.34
N PRO A 196 14.38 -12.09 -4.79
CA PRO A 196 15.40 -12.90 -5.46
C PRO A 196 14.90 -14.33 -5.73
N GLY A 197 15.19 -14.82 -6.94
CA GLY A 197 14.86 -16.18 -7.39
C GLY A 197 13.42 -16.36 -7.86
N THR A 198 12.61 -15.30 -7.88
CA THR A 198 11.22 -15.34 -8.34
C THR A 198 11.06 -14.74 -9.74
N GLY A 199 9.95 -15.01 -10.42
CA GLY A 199 9.62 -14.35 -11.68
C GLY A 199 9.52 -12.83 -11.56
N GLN A 200 9.24 -12.34 -10.34
CA GLN A 200 9.11 -10.91 -10.02
C GLN A 200 10.42 -10.25 -9.59
N ALA A 201 11.55 -10.95 -9.66
CA ALA A 201 12.84 -10.42 -9.26
C ALA A 201 13.17 -9.11 -10.01
N HIS A 202 13.60 -8.09 -9.27
CA HIS A 202 13.94 -6.79 -9.85
C HIS A 202 15.00 -6.04 -9.06
N VAL A 203 15.83 -5.28 -9.78
CA VAL A 203 16.80 -4.36 -9.19
C VAL A 203 16.09 -3.08 -8.78
N SER A 204 16.20 -2.70 -7.52
CA SER A 204 15.67 -1.45 -6.98
C SER A 204 16.78 -0.43 -6.84
N ILE A 205 16.60 0.73 -7.47
CA ILE A 205 17.55 1.84 -7.48
C ILE A 205 16.83 3.07 -6.91
N SER A 206 17.27 3.55 -5.75
CA SER A 206 16.78 4.82 -5.20
C SER A 206 17.29 5.98 -6.03
N MET A 207 16.39 6.87 -6.42
CA MET A 207 16.68 8.09 -7.16
C MET A 207 16.61 9.25 -6.15
N ARG A 208 17.74 9.94 -5.96
CA ARG A 208 17.82 11.16 -5.13
C ARG A 208 17.70 12.39 -6.01
#